data_AF-A0A8B7ZDF4-F1
#
_entry.id   AF-A0A8B7ZDF4-F1
#
_cell.length_a   1.000
_cell.length_b   1.000
_cell.length_c   1.000
_cell.angle_alpha   90.00
_cell.angle_beta   90.00
_cell.angle_gamma   90.00
#
_symmetry.space_group_name_H-M   'P 1'
#
loop_
_entity.id
_entity.type
_entity.pdbx_description
1 polymer ?
#
loop_
_entity_poly.entity_id
_entity_poly.type
_entity_poly.pdbx_seq_one_letter_code
_entity_poly.pdbx_strand_id
1 'polypeptide(L)'
;MVSIKLLNRLPRFTYRRLMVIFSSICLVLILFLCLLDTYQHEISHGKAQRISLNWRLRGESRQPTTRSHQEEFKNTYIKHQYEDWLHSQKQSSNESFDLRPDSSFMQQQAVVQRKRKRTLQDVCRKHPQLTDVQLTSRNTRLLFATDKTRLLYCAVPKAGCTNWKKVLMVLEGHQKHVWNITGYEAHQHNHIRNLSSMRPRDREYILETYPKFMYVRDPFVRLISAYRNKIARDISHQGKVFRGYARRIVSKYRKGALLHELEAEGNYNVTWDEWISYLTDPSELNGFNQHWMEFYKLCFPCRIYYDFIGNLETASTDSAYMLAVLGLDRVSYPSSVATGSKVFYDQYFANISKENLSKLWKIYKLDFKLFGFSRPSVLDTLDISDHM
;
A
#
# COMPACT_ATOMS: atom_id res chain seq x y z
N MET A 1 43.90 -89.80 -6.15
CA MET A 1 43.11 -89.72 -7.41
C MET A 1 42.22 -88.49 -7.32
N VAL A 2 42.33 -87.58 -8.32
CA VAL A 2 41.44 -86.43 -8.64
C VAL A 2 41.42 -85.28 -7.61
N SER A 3 41.66 -83.99 -7.90
CA SER A 3 42.19 -83.25 -9.04
C SER A 3 42.52 -81.82 -8.55
N ILE A 4 43.81 -81.43 -8.54
CA ILE A 4 44.22 -80.03 -8.66
C ILE A 4 44.28 -79.77 -10.17
N LYS A 5 43.23 -79.17 -10.74
CA LYS A 5 43.21 -78.57 -12.10
C LYS A 5 41.81 -78.03 -12.41
N LEU A 6 41.50 -76.81 -11.96
CA LEU A 6 40.49 -75.97 -12.63
C LEU A 6 40.63 -74.49 -12.21
N LEU A 7 41.81 -73.90 -12.45
CA LEU A 7 42.05 -72.46 -12.26
C LEU A 7 42.69 -71.80 -13.48
N ASN A 8 42.38 -72.31 -14.67
CA ASN A 8 42.79 -71.70 -15.93
C ASN A 8 41.73 -71.99 -17.00
N ARG A 9 40.75 -71.09 -17.17
CA ARG A 9 40.00 -70.83 -18.41
C ARG A 9 38.98 -69.69 -18.19
N LEU A 10 39.50 -68.47 -18.07
CA LEU A 10 38.75 -67.29 -18.51
C LEU A 10 39.62 -66.59 -19.56
N PRO A 11 39.13 -66.36 -20.78
CA PRO A 11 39.93 -65.81 -21.87
C PRO A 11 40.43 -64.41 -21.50
N ARG A 12 41.73 -64.13 -21.67
CA ARG A 12 42.37 -62.82 -21.40
C ARG A 12 41.66 -61.61 -22.06
N PHE A 13 40.79 -61.85 -23.03
CA PHE A 13 39.98 -60.84 -23.72
C PHE A 13 38.80 -60.29 -22.89
N THR A 14 38.26 -61.04 -21.93
CA THR A 14 37.17 -60.55 -21.06
C THR A 14 37.66 -59.68 -19.91
N TYR A 15 38.89 -59.91 -19.42
CA TYR A 15 39.48 -59.12 -18.34
C TYR A 15 39.76 -57.67 -18.73
N ARG A 16 40.24 -57.42 -19.96
CA ARG A 16 40.46 -56.05 -20.47
C ARG A 16 39.16 -55.28 -20.65
N ARG A 17 38.09 -55.92 -21.15
CA ARG A 17 36.77 -55.28 -21.27
C ARG A 17 36.14 -55.00 -19.91
N LEU A 18 36.26 -55.92 -18.96
CA LEU A 18 35.81 -55.70 -17.58
C LEU A 18 36.58 -54.58 -16.88
N MET A 19 37.91 -54.50 -17.09
CA MET A 19 38.75 -53.41 -16.57
C MET A 19 38.38 -52.04 -17.17
N VAL A 20 38.07 -51.98 -18.47
CA VAL A 20 37.60 -50.74 -19.12
C VAL A 20 36.22 -50.34 -18.61
N ILE A 21 35.29 -51.30 -18.43
CA ILE A 21 33.96 -51.03 -17.87
C ILE A 21 34.08 -50.55 -16.42
N PHE A 22 34.91 -51.19 -15.59
CA PHE A 22 35.16 -50.75 -14.22
C PHE A 22 35.80 -49.36 -14.17
N SER A 23 36.77 -49.08 -15.04
CA SER A 23 37.42 -47.76 -15.14
C SER A 23 36.42 -46.67 -15.53
N SER A 24 35.55 -46.93 -16.51
CA SER A 24 34.50 -46.00 -16.92
C SER A 24 33.45 -45.77 -15.83
N ILE A 25 33.06 -46.81 -15.08
CA ILE A 25 32.13 -46.68 -13.94
C ILE A 25 32.78 -45.87 -12.82
N CYS A 26 34.06 -46.10 -12.51
CA CYS A 26 34.81 -45.31 -11.54
C CYS A 26 34.92 -43.84 -11.95
N LEU A 27 35.18 -43.55 -13.23
CA LEU A 27 35.22 -42.18 -13.77
C LEU A 27 33.87 -41.47 -13.65
N VAL A 28 32.77 -42.16 -13.96
CA VAL A 28 31.41 -41.61 -13.81
C VAL A 28 31.07 -41.37 -12.34
N LEU A 29 31.47 -42.27 -11.43
CA LEU A 29 31.28 -42.09 -10.00
C LEU A 29 32.12 -40.92 -9.45
N ILE A 30 33.36 -40.76 -9.88
CA ILE A 30 34.21 -39.62 -9.50
C ILE A 30 33.61 -38.31 -10.00
N LEU A 31 33.16 -38.25 -11.26
CA LEU A 31 32.48 -37.06 -11.80
C LEU A 31 31.18 -36.75 -11.07
N PHE A 32 30.40 -37.77 -10.70
CA PHE A 32 29.19 -37.60 -9.90
C PHE A 32 29.48 -37.10 -8.49
N LEU A 33 30.54 -37.59 -7.85
CA LEU A 33 31.00 -37.10 -6.54
C LEU A 33 31.53 -35.66 -6.63
N CYS A 34 32.27 -35.30 -7.68
CA CYS A 34 32.69 -33.92 -7.92
C CYS A 34 31.50 -32.98 -8.21
N LEU A 35 30.47 -33.46 -8.92
CA LEU A 35 29.23 -32.71 -9.13
C LEU A 35 28.43 -32.55 -7.83
N LEU A 36 28.43 -33.55 -6.95
CA LEU A 36 27.84 -33.45 -5.61
C LEU A 36 28.61 -32.49 -4.71
N ASP A 37 29.94 -32.50 -4.75
CA ASP A 37 30.78 -31.56 -4.01
C ASP A 37 30.61 -30.13 -4.50
N THR A 38 30.58 -29.91 -5.83
CA THR A 38 30.30 -28.58 -6.40
C THR A 38 28.89 -28.10 -6.11
N TYR A 39 27.89 -28.99 -6.13
CA TYR A 39 26.52 -28.70 -5.70
C TYR A 39 26.42 -28.40 -4.19
N GLN A 40 27.16 -29.14 -3.34
CA GLN A 40 27.26 -28.85 -1.91
C GLN A 40 28.02 -27.54 -1.64
N HIS A 41 29.00 -27.20 -2.47
CA HIS A 41 29.76 -25.96 -2.41
C HIS A 41 28.94 -24.74 -2.89
N GLU A 42 28.08 -24.90 -3.90
CA GLU A 42 27.08 -23.89 -4.27
C GLU A 42 25.99 -23.73 -3.20
N ILE A 43 25.58 -24.82 -2.53
CA ILE A 43 24.67 -24.75 -1.38
C ILE A 43 25.34 -24.10 -0.16
N SER A 44 26.65 -24.28 0.05
CA SER A 44 27.39 -23.67 1.17
C SER A 44 27.68 -22.19 0.94
N HIS A 45 28.08 -21.79 -0.28
CA HIS A 45 28.30 -20.39 -0.64
C HIS A 45 27.01 -19.61 -0.91
N GLY A 46 25.95 -20.25 -1.44
CA GLY A 46 24.61 -19.69 -1.56
C GLY A 46 23.87 -19.51 -0.23
N LYS A 47 24.46 -19.96 0.88
CA LYS A 47 23.96 -19.78 2.25
C LYS A 47 24.56 -18.58 3.00
N ALA A 48 25.50 -17.84 2.41
CA ALA A 48 26.09 -16.65 3.05
C ALA A 48 25.18 -15.38 3.01
N GLN A 49 23.95 -15.46 2.51
CA GLN A 49 22.92 -14.41 2.65
C GLN A 49 21.56 -14.91 3.13
N ARG A 50 21.52 -16.08 3.80
CA ARG A 50 20.33 -16.53 4.54
C ARG A 50 20.58 -16.37 6.03
N ILE A 51 20.09 -15.25 6.58
CA ILE A 51 19.82 -15.13 8.01
C ILE A 51 18.91 -16.30 8.40
N SER A 52 19.41 -17.20 9.24
CA SER A 52 18.70 -18.35 9.77
C SER A 52 17.60 -17.89 10.73
N LEU A 53 16.33 -18.00 10.32
CA LEU A 53 15.25 -18.29 11.26
C LEU A 53 15.06 -19.81 11.28
N ASN A 54 15.68 -20.47 12.24
CA ASN A 54 15.37 -21.84 12.59
C ASN A 54 14.03 -21.87 13.35
N TRP A 55 12.97 -22.34 12.70
CA TRP A 55 11.77 -22.82 13.38
C TRP A 55 11.26 -24.09 12.71
N ARG A 56 11.75 -25.24 13.17
CA ARG A 56 11.01 -26.49 13.07
C ARG A 56 11.38 -27.43 14.23
N LEU A 57 10.33 -28.03 14.79
CA LEU A 57 10.29 -29.09 15.80
C LEU A 57 10.24 -28.64 17.27
N ARG A 58 9.10 -28.03 17.65
CA ARG A 58 8.30 -28.54 18.77
C ARG A 58 6.84 -28.50 18.37
N GLY A 59 6.21 -29.67 18.42
CA GLY A 59 4.77 -29.80 18.27
C GLY A 59 4.10 -29.23 19.50
N GLU A 60 3.63 -28.00 19.40
CA GLU A 60 2.60 -27.46 20.29
C GLU A 60 1.46 -26.95 19.42
N SER A 61 0.26 -27.34 19.84
CA SER A 61 -1.01 -27.06 19.19
C SER A 61 -1.16 -25.56 18.93
N ARG A 62 -1.64 -25.23 17.72
CA ARG A 62 -1.98 -23.86 17.32
C ARG A 62 -3.06 -23.30 18.25
N GLN A 63 -2.67 -22.44 19.19
CA GLN A 63 -3.55 -21.37 19.64
C GLN A 63 -3.36 -20.15 18.72
N PRO A 64 -4.43 -19.44 18.37
CA PRO A 64 -4.31 -18.17 17.66
C PRO A 64 -3.57 -17.18 18.55
N THR A 65 -2.40 -16.72 18.11
CA THR A 65 -1.63 -15.69 18.81
C THR A 65 -2.51 -14.46 19.02
N THR A 66 -2.63 -14.00 20.26
CA THR A 66 -3.45 -12.85 20.61
C THR A 66 -2.96 -11.60 19.88
N ARG A 67 -3.90 -10.70 19.54
CA ARG A 67 -3.65 -9.43 18.84
C ARG A 67 -2.55 -8.58 19.49
N SER A 68 -2.42 -8.65 20.81
CA SER A 68 -1.38 -7.94 21.56
C SER A 68 0.03 -8.45 21.26
N HIS A 69 0.21 -9.78 21.14
CA HIS A 69 1.52 -10.37 20.86
C HIS A 69 2.02 -10.04 19.44
N GLN A 70 1.11 -9.96 18.46
CA GLN A 70 1.47 -9.55 17.09
C GLN A 70 1.85 -8.06 17.01
N GLU A 71 1.15 -7.19 17.75
CA GLU A 71 1.48 -5.77 17.85
C GLU A 71 2.82 -5.55 18.57
N GLU A 72 3.08 -6.28 19.65
CA GLU A 72 4.34 -6.24 20.38
C GLU A 72 5.52 -6.73 19.53
N PHE A 73 5.36 -7.85 18.82
CA PHE A 73 6.38 -8.37 17.91
C PHE A 73 6.68 -7.40 16.77
N LYS A 74 5.67 -6.80 16.12
CA LYS A 74 5.88 -5.82 15.05
C LYS A 74 6.52 -4.53 15.54
N ASN A 75 6.10 -4.03 16.69
CA ASN A 75 6.71 -2.85 17.30
C ASN A 75 8.18 -3.12 17.66
N THR A 76 8.50 -4.33 18.12
CA THR A 76 9.87 -4.78 18.39
C THR A 76 10.69 -4.90 17.11
N TYR A 77 10.13 -5.45 16.03
CA TYR A 77 10.79 -5.52 14.72
C TYR A 77 11.08 -4.13 14.14
N ILE A 78 10.11 -3.20 14.17
CA ILE A 78 10.33 -1.82 13.70
C ILE A 78 11.34 -1.09 14.59
N LYS A 79 11.30 -1.32 15.91
CA LYS A 79 12.29 -0.78 16.83
C LYS A 79 13.70 -1.28 16.49
N HIS A 80 13.85 -2.57 16.23
CA HIS A 80 15.13 -3.13 15.76
C HIS A 80 15.58 -2.52 14.43
N GLN A 81 14.69 -2.41 13.43
CA GLN A 81 15.05 -1.77 12.16
C GLN A 81 15.47 -0.30 12.33
N TYR A 82 14.86 0.42 13.27
CA TYR A 82 15.25 1.79 13.61
C TYR A 82 16.60 1.85 14.36
N GLU A 83 16.85 0.90 15.26
CA GLU A 83 18.13 0.77 15.98
C GLU A 83 19.27 0.34 15.04
N ASP A 84 19.02 -0.59 14.12
CA ASP A 84 19.92 -1.00 13.05
C ASP A 84 20.23 0.19 12.12
N TRP A 85 19.22 0.99 11.79
CA TRP A 85 19.41 2.24 11.05
C TRP A 85 20.30 3.23 11.83
N LEU A 86 20.04 3.46 13.12
CA LEU A 86 20.90 4.32 13.96
C LEU A 86 22.35 3.82 14.04
N HIS A 87 22.55 2.50 14.10
CA HIS A 87 23.87 1.89 14.08
C HIS A 87 24.57 2.06 12.72
N SER A 88 23.85 1.95 11.61
CA SER A 88 24.40 2.18 10.26
C SER A 88 24.87 3.62 10.03
N GLN A 89 24.19 4.60 10.64
CA GLN A 89 24.58 6.02 10.54
C GLN A 89 25.89 6.32 11.30
N LYS A 90 26.15 5.63 12.41
CA LYS A 90 27.40 5.78 13.17
C LYS A 90 28.64 5.22 12.45
N GLN A 91 28.46 4.37 11.43
CA GLN A 91 29.55 3.76 10.67
C GLN A 91 29.85 4.48 9.33
N SER A 92 28.98 5.39 8.89
CA SER A 92 29.06 6.07 7.58
C SER A 92 29.56 7.52 7.70
N SER A 93 30.72 7.73 8.34
CA SER A 93 31.38 9.05 8.41
C SER A 93 32.46 9.20 7.34
N ASN A 94 32.10 9.07 6.06
CA ASN A 94 32.93 9.56 4.96
C ASN A 94 32.04 10.17 3.87
N GLU A 95 32.48 11.35 3.43
CA GLU A 95 31.75 12.35 2.64
C GLU A 95 31.16 11.80 1.34
N SER A 96 29.83 11.74 1.29
CA SER A 96 29.05 11.98 0.08
C SER A 96 27.81 12.79 0.50
N PHE A 97 27.41 13.76 -0.31
CA PHE A 97 26.29 14.66 -0.04
C PHE A 97 24.98 13.83 -0.01
N ASP A 98 24.68 13.26 1.16
CA ASP A 98 23.71 12.17 1.32
C ASP A 98 22.30 12.76 1.34
N LEU A 99 21.42 12.25 0.47
CA LEU A 99 19.97 12.53 0.50
C LEU A 99 19.29 11.91 1.73
N ARG A 100 20.07 11.38 2.67
CA ARG A 100 19.58 10.76 3.89
C ARG A 100 19.13 11.81 4.90
N PRO A 101 17.93 11.68 5.47
CA PRO A 101 17.48 12.60 6.49
C PRO A 101 18.35 12.50 7.76
N ASP A 102 18.66 13.64 8.37
CA ASP A 102 19.47 13.69 9.59
C ASP A 102 18.77 13.01 10.80
N SER A 103 19.54 12.77 11.88
CA SER A 103 19.03 12.08 13.07
C SER A 103 17.90 12.84 13.79
N SER A 104 17.90 14.18 13.74
CA SER A 104 16.84 15.02 14.33
C SER A 104 15.54 14.90 13.54
N PHE A 105 15.60 14.96 12.21
CA PHE A 105 14.47 14.72 11.33
C PHE A 105 13.84 13.34 11.62
N MET A 106 14.66 12.30 11.70
CA MET A 106 14.17 10.94 11.90
C MET A 106 13.48 10.79 13.27
N GLN A 107 14.00 11.42 14.32
CA GLN A 107 13.35 11.45 15.64
C GLN A 107 12.02 12.22 15.61
N GLN A 108 11.97 13.38 14.97
CA GLN A 108 10.74 14.19 14.84
C GLN A 108 9.65 13.43 14.09
N GLN A 109 9.98 12.81 12.95
CA GLN A 109 9.02 12.04 12.16
C GLN A 109 8.57 10.76 12.88
N ALA A 110 9.43 10.12 13.67
CA ALA A 110 9.04 9.01 14.53
C ALA A 110 7.97 9.44 15.55
N VAL A 111 8.10 10.63 16.15
CA VAL A 111 7.08 11.19 17.06
C VAL A 111 5.75 11.43 16.33
N VAL A 112 5.80 12.00 15.11
CA VAL A 112 4.61 12.21 14.28
C VAL A 112 3.89 10.88 14.00
N GLN A 113 4.62 9.85 13.58
CA GLN A 113 4.03 8.54 13.28
C GLN A 113 3.46 7.85 14.53
N ARG A 114 4.14 7.94 15.68
CA ARG A 114 3.60 7.42 16.96
C ARG A 114 2.29 8.12 17.32
N LYS A 115 2.25 9.46 17.20
CA LYS A 115 1.03 10.24 17.46
C LYS A 115 -0.13 9.80 16.56
N ARG A 116 0.10 9.71 15.24
CA ARG A 116 -0.94 9.29 14.27
C ARG A 116 -1.48 7.89 14.56
N LYS A 117 -0.60 6.92 14.79
CA LYS A 117 -1.00 5.54 15.12
C LYS A 117 -1.79 5.47 16.42
N ARG A 118 -1.34 6.20 17.46
CA ARG A 118 -2.07 6.30 18.73
C ARG A 118 -3.45 6.92 18.54
N THR A 119 -3.56 8.05 17.83
CA THR A 119 -4.85 8.69 17.53
C THR A 119 -5.79 7.71 16.82
N LEU A 120 -5.31 7.01 15.79
CA LEU A 120 -6.11 6.00 15.09
C LEU A 120 -6.60 4.90 16.03
N GLN A 121 -5.69 4.30 16.81
CA GLN A 121 -6.01 3.23 17.75
C GLN A 121 -7.01 3.68 18.83
N ASP A 122 -6.84 4.89 19.38
CA ASP A 122 -7.70 5.47 20.40
C ASP A 122 -9.14 5.64 19.88
N VAL A 123 -9.29 6.07 18.64
CA VAL A 123 -10.61 6.20 18.01
C VAL A 123 -11.18 4.83 17.65
N CYS A 124 -10.39 3.91 17.09
CA CYS A 124 -10.84 2.56 16.79
C CYS A 124 -11.34 1.79 18.02
N ARG A 125 -10.68 1.95 19.19
CA ARG A 125 -11.14 1.36 20.46
C ARG A 125 -12.53 1.83 20.88
N LYS A 126 -12.92 3.05 20.50
CA LYS A 126 -14.26 3.60 20.74
C LYS A 126 -15.30 3.16 19.70
N HIS A 127 -14.88 2.43 18.66
CA HIS A 127 -15.71 1.99 17.54
C HIS A 127 -15.43 0.52 17.20
N PRO A 128 -15.72 -0.44 18.12
CA PRO A 128 -15.39 -1.85 17.95
C PRO A 128 -16.00 -2.49 16.69
N GLN A 129 -17.14 -1.99 16.22
CA GLN A 129 -17.79 -2.41 14.98
C GLN A 129 -16.92 -2.20 13.72
N LEU A 130 -15.90 -1.34 13.78
CA LEU A 130 -14.96 -1.11 12.67
C LEU A 130 -13.81 -2.14 12.64
N THR A 131 -13.62 -2.88 13.72
CA THR A 131 -12.63 -3.97 13.79
C THR A 131 -13.19 -5.28 13.28
N ASP A 132 -14.50 -5.53 13.44
CA ASP A 132 -15.16 -6.77 13.04
C ASP A 132 -15.54 -6.76 11.54
N VAL A 133 -14.53 -6.57 10.69
CA VAL A 133 -14.69 -6.56 9.23
C VAL A 133 -13.91 -7.72 8.62
N GLN A 134 -14.60 -8.59 7.91
CA GLN A 134 -13.96 -9.65 7.13
C GLN A 134 -13.32 -9.07 5.86
N LEU A 135 -12.01 -9.28 5.70
CA LEU A 135 -11.27 -8.86 4.52
C LEU A 135 -11.43 -9.91 3.40
N THR A 136 -12.12 -9.53 2.33
CA THR A 136 -12.46 -10.36 1.17
C THR A 136 -11.87 -9.78 -0.11
N SER A 137 -11.97 -10.49 -1.23
CA SER A 137 -11.56 -9.94 -2.52
C SER A 137 -12.36 -8.69 -2.90
N ARG A 138 -13.62 -8.61 -2.48
CA ARG A 138 -14.52 -7.49 -2.81
C ARG A 138 -14.05 -6.17 -2.19
N ASN A 139 -13.59 -6.19 -0.94
CA ASN A 139 -13.22 -4.99 -0.19
C ASN A 139 -11.70 -4.72 -0.13
N THR A 140 -10.85 -5.60 -0.67
CA THR A 140 -9.38 -5.39 -0.73
C THR A 140 -8.88 -4.85 -2.07
N ARG A 141 -9.76 -4.32 -2.91
CA ARG A 141 -9.45 -3.78 -4.25
C ARG A 141 -8.52 -2.57 -4.26
N LEU A 142 -8.34 -1.89 -3.13
CA LEU A 142 -7.43 -0.75 -2.99
C LEU A 142 -6.10 -1.12 -2.37
N LEU A 143 -5.88 -2.40 -2.03
CA LEU A 143 -4.63 -2.87 -1.44
C LEU A 143 -3.73 -3.46 -2.54
N PHE A 144 -2.54 -2.88 -2.68
CA PHE A 144 -1.54 -3.25 -3.67
C PHE A 144 -0.30 -3.78 -2.96
N ALA A 145 0.14 -4.97 -3.33
CA ALA A 145 1.31 -5.61 -2.76
C ALA A 145 2.46 -5.65 -3.77
N THR A 146 3.66 -5.30 -3.29
CA THR A 146 4.90 -5.41 -4.05
C THR A 146 5.64 -6.70 -3.75
N ASP A 147 6.35 -7.24 -4.73
CA ASP A 147 6.98 -8.56 -4.64
C ASP A 147 8.44 -8.46 -4.18
N LYS A 148 9.19 -7.51 -4.74
CA LYS A 148 10.61 -7.31 -4.39
C LYS A 148 10.74 -6.62 -3.04
N THR A 149 9.98 -5.54 -2.84
CA THR A 149 10.02 -4.73 -1.61
C THR A 149 9.10 -5.22 -0.50
N ARG A 150 8.20 -6.16 -0.78
CA ARG A 150 7.26 -6.77 0.19
C ARG A 150 6.44 -5.74 0.97
N LEU A 151 5.97 -4.69 0.31
CA LEU A 151 5.13 -3.65 0.91
C LEU A 151 3.65 -3.91 0.60
N LEU A 152 2.77 -3.51 1.52
CA LEU A 152 1.34 -3.40 1.26
C LEU A 152 0.89 -1.95 1.31
N TYR A 153 0.40 -1.44 0.18
CA TYR A 153 -0.06 -0.07 0.05
C TYR A 153 -1.59 0.00 -0.10
N CYS A 154 -2.27 0.79 0.74
CA CYS A 154 -3.66 1.18 0.47
C CYS A 154 -3.76 2.45 -0.40
N ALA A 155 -4.17 2.28 -1.65
CA ALA A 155 -4.22 3.32 -2.66
C ALA A 155 -5.49 4.21 -2.59
N VAL A 156 -5.63 4.96 -1.49
CA VAL A 156 -6.72 5.92 -1.28
C VAL A 156 -6.78 6.94 -2.43
N PRO A 157 -7.88 7.03 -3.19
CA PRO A 157 -8.02 8.02 -4.26
C PRO A 157 -7.83 9.45 -3.76
N LYS A 158 -7.24 10.32 -4.59
CA LYS A 158 -7.09 11.76 -4.29
C LYS A 158 -6.24 12.09 -3.03
N ALA A 159 -5.59 11.09 -2.43
CA ALA A 159 -4.63 11.21 -1.33
C ALA A 159 -3.20 10.82 -1.79
N GLY A 160 -2.81 11.22 -3.00
CA GLY A 160 -1.46 11.00 -3.53
C GLY A 160 -1.20 9.61 -4.13
N CYS A 161 -2.24 8.81 -4.39
CA CYS A 161 -2.08 7.43 -4.85
C CYS A 161 -1.41 7.27 -6.21
N THR A 162 -1.55 8.22 -7.13
CA THR A 162 -0.82 8.19 -8.41
C THR A 162 0.69 8.21 -8.16
N ASN A 163 1.18 9.15 -7.35
CA ASN A 163 2.61 9.29 -7.06
C ASN A 163 3.15 8.09 -6.27
N TRP A 164 2.38 7.55 -5.32
CA TRP A 164 2.78 6.31 -4.64
C TRP A 164 2.90 5.12 -5.57
N LYS A 165 1.97 4.96 -6.53
CA LYS A 165 2.12 3.92 -7.56
C LYS A 165 3.36 4.12 -8.41
N LYS A 166 3.71 5.36 -8.78
CA LYS A 166 4.97 5.66 -9.48
C LYS A 166 6.21 5.25 -8.66
N VAL A 167 6.23 5.57 -7.38
CA VAL A 167 7.32 5.16 -6.47
C VAL A 167 7.43 3.63 -6.41
N LEU A 168 6.32 2.92 -6.20
CA LEU A 168 6.30 1.45 -6.15
C LEU A 168 6.73 0.82 -7.49
N MET A 169 6.36 1.40 -8.63
CA MET A 169 6.81 0.93 -9.95
C MET A 169 8.34 1.02 -10.10
N VAL A 170 8.96 2.10 -9.61
CA VAL A 170 10.43 2.23 -9.61
C VAL A 170 11.06 1.23 -8.66
N LEU A 171 10.51 1.07 -7.45
CA LEU A 171 11.01 0.12 -6.46
C LEU A 171 10.97 -1.33 -6.94
N GLU A 172 9.94 -1.70 -7.69
CA GLU A 172 9.80 -3.03 -8.29
C GLU A 172 10.61 -3.19 -9.60
N GLY A 173 11.28 -2.13 -10.06
CA GLY A 173 12.10 -2.15 -11.27
C GLY A 173 11.30 -2.20 -12.57
N HIS A 174 10.02 -1.82 -12.54
CA HIS A 174 9.21 -1.66 -13.75
C HIS A 174 9.56 -0.38 -14.51
N GLN A 175 10.12 0.61 -13.82
CA GLN A 175 10.51 1.91 -14.37
C GLN A 175 11.81 2.42 -13.72
N LYS A 176 12.56 3.27 -14.42
CA LYS A 176 13.83 3.83 -13.92
C LYS A 176 13.63 5.03 -12.99
N HIS A 177 12.70 5.92 -13.33
CA HIS A 177 12.45 7.15 -12.59
C HIS A 177 10.96 7.48 -12.54
N VAL A 178 10.52 8.07 -11.42
CA VAL A 178 9.12 8.42 -11.18
C VAL A 178 8.57 9.44 -12.19
N TRP A 179 9.43 10.30 -12.74
CA TRP A 179 9.06 11.35 -13.68
C TRP A 179 8.73 10.83 -15.09
N ASN A 180 9.19 9.62 -15.42
CA ASN A 180 8.92 8.98 -16.71
C ASN A 180 7.54 8.32 -16.77
N ILE A 181 6.85 8.27 -15.63
CA ILE A 181 5.60 7.51 -15.48
C ILE A 181 4.42 8.47 -15.59
N THR A 182 3.53 8.23 -16.55
CA THR A 182 2.31 9.03 -16.68
C THR A 182 1.29 8.67 -15.60
N GLY A 183 0.30 9.54 -15.36
CA GLY A 183 -0.81 9.21 -14.48
C GLY A 183 -1.60 8.00 -14.98
N TYR A 184 -1.81 7.91 -16.30
CA TYR A 184 -2.51 6.79 -16.93
C TYR A 184 -1.77 5.47 -16.69
N GLU A 185 -0.46 5.44 -16.96
CA GLU A 185 0.38 4.27 -16.74
C GLU A 185 0.37 3.83 -15.27
N ALA A 186 0.55 4.77 -14.32
CA ALA A 186 0.47 4.46 -12.90
C ALA A 186 -0.87 3.84 -12.48
N HIS A 187 -1.98 4.16 -13.16
CA HIS A 187 -3.30 3.60 -12.84
C HIS A 187 -3.63 2.31 -13.58
N GLN A 188 -3.25 2.18 -14.86
CA GLN A 188 -3.66 1.06 -15.74
C GLN A 188 -2.56 0.01 -15.95
N HIS A 189 -1.29 0.40 -15.89
CA HIS A 189 -0.13 -0.44 -16.27
C HIS A 189 0.97 -0.40 -15.20
N ASN A 190 0.61 -0.36 -13.91
CA ASN A 190 1.61 -0.32 -12.84
C ASN A 190 2.29 -1.66 -12.55
N HIS A 191 1.74 -2.78 -13.03
CA HIS A 191 2.24 -4.14 -12.79
C HIS A 191 2.38 -4.54 -11.31
N ILE A 192 1.77 -3.79 -10.37
CA ILE A 192 1.75 -4.11 -8.94
C ILE A 192 0.54 -5.00 -8.65
N ARG A 193 0.74 -6.08 -7.90
CA ARG A 193 -0.33 -7.06 -7.63
C ARG A 193 -1.40 -6.48 -6.72
N ASN A 194 -2.66 -6.70 -7.06
CA ASN A 194 -3.81 -6.29 -6.26
C ASN A 194 -4.25 -7.42 -5.33
N LEU A 195 -4.45 -7.16 -4.04
CA LEU A 195 -4.85 -8.19 -3.07
C LEU A 195 -6.19 -8.88 -3.41
N SER A 196 -7.08 -8.17 -4.11
CA SER A 196 -8.37 -8.70 -4.53
C SER A 196 -8.25 -9.87 -5.50
N SER A 197 -7.20 -9.91 -6.32
CA SER A 197 -6.94 -10.98 -7.30
C SER A 197 -6.09 -12.12 -6.74
N MET A 198 -5.64 -12.02 -5.49
CA MET A 198 -4.81 -13.05 -4.84
C MET A 198 -5.66 -14.14 -4.19
N ARG A 199 -5.08 -15.34 -4.09
CA ARG A 199 -5.68 -16.46 -3.34
C ARG A 199 -5.82 -16.07 -1.86
N PRO A 200 -6.84 -16.57 -1.14
CA PRO A 200 -7.05 -16.22 0.27
C PRO A 200 -5.82 -16.44 1.15
N ARG A 201 -5.07 -17.54 0.95
CA ARG A 201 -3.84 -17.83 1.71
C ARG A 201 -2.73 -16.79 1.49
N ASP A 202 -2.51 -16.38 0.24
CA ASP A 202 -1.48 -15.37 -0.08
C ASP A 202 -1.87 -14.00 0.47
N ARG A 203 -3.18 -13.66 0.41
CA ARG A 203 -3.72 -12.43 0.98
C ARG A 203 -3.50 -12.37 2.50
N GLU A 204 -3.84 -13.45 3.21
CA GLU A 204 -3.65 -13.54 4.66
C GLU A 204 -2.16 -13.39 5.00
N TYR A 205 -1.29 -14.14 4.31
CA TYR A 205 0.16 -14.05 4.50
C TYR A 205 0.69 -12.61 4.32
N ILE A 206 0.27 -11.89 3.28
CA ILE A 206 0.68 -10.51 3.05
C ILE A 206 0.12 -9.57 4.13
N LEU A 207 -1.15 -9.74 4.52
CA LEU A 207 -1.78 -8.99 5.60
C LEU A 207 -1.10 -9.26 6.96
N GLU A 208 -0.51 -10.43 7.17
CA GLU A 208 0.21 -10.72 8.40
C GLU A 208 1.65 -10.17 8.36
N THR A 209 2.37 -10.36 7.25
CA THR A 209 3.84 -10.26 7.23
C THR A 209 4.42 -9.00 6.59
N TYR A 210 3.73 -8.35 5.63
CA TYR A 210 4.31 -7.22 4.90
C TYR A 210 4.24 -5.92 5.71
N PRO A 211 5.24 -5.02 5.68
CA PRO A 211 5.07 -3.65 6.13
C PRO A 211 3.96 -2.95 5.34
N LYS A 212 3.06 -2.25 6.03
CA LYS A 212 1.85 -1.67 5.44
C LYS A 212 1.83 -0.17 5.60
N PHE A 213 1.39 0.51 4.56
CA PHE A 213 1.20 1.95 4.63
C PHE A 213 -0.03 2.43 3.88
N MET A 214 -0.55 3.56 4.33
CA MET A 214 -1.61 4.29 3.66
C MET A 214 -1.34 5.78 3.75
N TYR A 215 -1.87 6.52 2.77
CA TYR A 215 -1.84 7.98 2.78
C TYR A 215 -3.26 8.51 2.80
N VAL A 216 -3.49 9.51 3.66
CA VAL A 216 -4.75 10.24 3.77
C VAL A 216 -4.54 11.70 3.40
N ARG A 217 -5.62 12.46 3.41
CA ARG A 217 -5.67 13.89 3.11
C ARG A 217 -6.76 14.49 3.97
N ASP A 218 -6.74 15.79 4.23
CA ASP A 218 -7.91 16.47 4.77
C ASP A 218 -9.18 16.02 4.00
N PRO A 219 -10.20 15.47 4.69
CA PRO A 219 -11.35 14.89 4.02
C PRO A 219 -12.08 15.88 3.09
N PHE A 220 -12.23 17.14 3.48
CA PHE A 220 -12.92 18.15 2.66
C PHE A 220 -12.06 18.62 1.48
N VAL A 221 -10.75 18.77 1.67
CA VAL A 221 -9.83 19.05 0.55
C VAL A 221 -9.80 17.88 -0.45
N ARG A 222 -9.91 16.64 0.02
CA ARG A 222 -10.06 15.46 -0.85
C ARG A 222 -11.34 15.55 -1.68
N LEU A 223 -12.45 16.02 -1.11
CA LEU A 223 -13.70 16.22 -1.85
C LEU A 223 -13.54 17.24 -2.98
N ILE A 224 -12.94 18.40 -2.70
CA ILE A 224 -12.59 19.39 -3.73
C ILE A 224 -11.76 18.74 -4.85
N SER A 225 -10.76 17.93 -4.48
CA SER A 225 -9.94 17.23 -5.44
C SER A 225 -10.72 16.23 -6.29
N ALA A 226 -11.68 15.51 -5.70
CA ALA A 226 -12.55 14.56 -6.39
C ALA A 226 -13.49 15.28 -7.36
N TYR A 227 -14.19 16.32 -6.90
CA TYR A 227 -15.09 17.13 -7.73
C TYR A 227 -14.35 17.71 -8.93
N ARG A 228 -13.26 18.44 -8.73
CA ARG A 228 -12.48 19.06 -9.81
C ARG A 228 -11.95 18.06 -10.82
N ASN A 229 -11.62 16.85 -10.36
CA ASN A 229 -11.04 15.83 -11.23
C ASN A 229 -12.09 14.99 -11.96
N LYS A 230 -13.25 14.74 -11.35
CA LYS A 230 -14.22 13.75 -11.82
C LYS A 230 -15.56 14.33 -12.25
N ILE A 231 -15.91 15.55 -11.82
CA ILE A 231 -17.27 16.10 -11.90
C ILE A 231 -17.32 17.52 -12.51
N ALA A 232 -16.43 18.42 -12.10
CA ALA A 232 -16.59 19.88 -12.25
C ALA A 232 -16.42 20.50 -13.65
N ARG A 233 -15.73 19.82 -14.57
CA ARG A 233 -15.37 20.34 -15.90
C ARG A 233 -15.82 19.36 -16.98
N ASP A 234 -15.57 19.70 -18.24
CA ASP A 234 -15.74 18.79 -19.39
C ASP A 234 -15.40 17.34 -19.01
N ILE A 235 -16.48 16.56 -18.85
CA ILE A 235 -16.43 15.16 -18.46
C ILE A 235 -16.32 14.24 -19.67
N SER A 236 -16.19 14.80 -20.88
CA SER A 236 -15.97 14.06 -22.13
C SER A 236 -14.85 13.03 -21.97
N HIS A 237 -13.77 13.40 -21.28
CA HIS A 237 -12.60 12.54 -21.07
C HIS A 237 -12.66 11.63 -19.83
N GLN A 238 -13.64 11.79 -18.93
CA GLN A 238 -13.71 10.99 -17.69
C GLN A 238 -14.36 9.61 -17.88
N GLY A 239 -14.83 9.29 -19.09
CA GLY A 239 -15.45 8.00 -19.43
C GLY A 239 -16.90 7.85 -18.92
N LYS A 240 -17.57 6.79 -19.37
CA LYS A 240 -19.03 6.60 -19.18
C LYS A 240 -19.48 6.63 -17.71
N VAL A 241 -18.66 6.13 -16.78
CA VAL A 241 -19.01 6.04 -15.35
C VAL A 241 -19.24 7.43 -14.73
N PHE A 242 -18.30 8.35 -14.89
CA PHE A 242 -18.42 9.69 -14.30
C PHE A 242 -19.43 10.57 -15.03
N ARG A 243 -19.64 10.35 -16.34
CA ARG A 243 -20.78 10.93 -17.06
C ARG A 243 -22.11 10.47 -16.49
N GLY A 244 -22.24 9.19 -16.13
CA GLY A 244 -23.44 8.66 -15.46
C GLY A 244 -23.71 9.35 -14.11
N TYR A 245 -22.69 9.59 -13.30
CA TYR A 245 -22.84 10.37 -12.07
C TYR A 245 -23.26 11.81 -12.37
N ALA A 246 -22.61 12.49 -13.31
CA ALA A 246 -22.95 13.87 -13.66
C ALA A 246 -24.40 14.00 -14.15
N ARG A 247 -24.84 13.09 -15.04
CA ARG A 247 -26.24 12.98 -15.49
C ARG A 247 -27.19 12.80 -14.33
N ARG A 248 -26.91 11.85 -13.44
CA ARG A 248 -27.74 11.56 -12.25
C ARG A 248 -27.85 12.78 -11.33
N ILE A 249 -26.73 13.49 -11.12
CA ILE A 249 -26.68 14.69 -10.28
C ILE A 249 -27.54 15.79 -10.90
N VAL A 250 -27.30 16.16 -12.16
CA VAL A 250 -28.06 17.23 -12.82
C VAL A 250 -29.54 16.89 -12.90
N SER A 251 -29.88 15.67 -13.30
CA SER A 251 -31.27 15.20 -13.41
C SER A 251 -32.06 15.36 -12.10
N LYS A 252 -31.41 15.12 -10.96
CA LYS A 252 -32.08 15.11 -9.66
C LYS A 252 -32.05 16.45 -8.94
N TYR A 253 -30.96 17.21 -9.05
CA TYR A 253 -30.73 18.40 -8.21
C TYR A 253 -30.83 19.74 -8.98
N ARG A 254 -30.81 19.74 -10.31
CA ARG A 254 -30.96 20.96 -11.11
C ARG A 254 -32.41 21.16 -11.52
N LYS A 255 -33.02 22.25 -11.05
CA LYS A 255 -34.39 22.63 -11.47
C LYS A 255 -34.40 23.00 -12.95
N GLY A 256 -35.36 22.45 -13.70
CA GLY A 256 -35.53 22.75 -15.13
C GLY A 256 -34.43 22.19 -16.04
N ALA A 257 -33.71 21.15 -15.62
CA ALA A 257 -32.65 20.57 -16.44
C ALA A 257 -33.16 19.99 -17.77
N LEU A 258 -32.71 20.57 -18.89
CA LEU A 258 -32.94 20.05 -20.23
C LEU A 258 -31.88 18.99 -20.56
N LEU A 259 -32.08 17.77 -20.06
CA LEU A 259 -31.07 16.69 -20.15
C LEU A 259 -30.65 16.35 -21.58
N HIS A 260 -31.56 16.47 -22.54
CA HIS A 260 -31.28 16.17 -23.95
C HIS A 260 -30.26 17.15 -24.56
N GLU A 261 -30.32 18.42 -24.18
CA GLU A 261 -29.37 19.46 -24.60
C GLU A 261 -28.00 19.22 -23.97
N LEU A 262 -27.96 18.96 -22.66
CA LEU A 262 -26.71 18.65 -21.94
C LEU A 262 -26.03 17.37 -22.43
N GLU A 263 -26.82 16.39 -22.86
CA GLU A 263 -26.32 15.17 -23.50
C GLU A 263 -25.70 15.46 -24.86
N ALA A 264 -26.36 16.28 -25.68
CA ALA A 264 -25.85 16.69 -26.99
C ALA A 264 -24.53 17.48 -26.85
N GLU A 265 -24.42 18.34 -25.84
CA GLU A 265 -23.19 19.09 -25.53
C GLU A 265 -22.09 18.23 -24.90
N GLY A 266 -22.42 17.03 -24.42
CA GLY A 266 -21.49 16.12 -23.74
C GLY A 266 -20.97 16.65 -22.40
N ASN A 267 -21.48 17.78 -21.93
CA ASN A 267 -21.03 18.47 -20.73
C ASN A 267 -22.23 18.81 -19.83
N TYR A 268 -22.26 18.20 -18.66
CA TYR A 268 -23.32 18.43 -17.68
C TYR A 268 -23.07 19.65 -16.81
N ASN A 269 -21.82 20.14 -16.77
CA ASN A 269 -21.37 21.28 -15.97
C ASN A 269 -21.95 21.27 -14.55
N VAL A 270 -21.73 20.16 -13.83
CA VAL A 270 -22.28 19.96 -12.48
C VAL A 270 -21.69 21.01 -11.53
N THR A 271 -22.53 21.77 -10.84
CA THR A 271 -22.07 22.79 -9.90
C THR A 271 -21.60 22.15 -8.58
N TRP A 272 -20.85 22.91 -7.77
CA TRP A 272 -20.43 22.43 -6.46
C TRP A 272 -21.62 22.15 -5.54
N ASP A 273 -22.63 23.03 -5.54
CA ASP A 273 -23.81 22.86 -4.67
C ASP A 273 -24.68 21.66 -5.08
N GLU A 274 -24.82 21.40 -6.38
CA GLU A 274 -25.47 20.19 -6.89
C GLU A 274 -24.70 18.94 -6.45
N TRP A 275 -23.37 18.99 -6.50
CA TRP A 275 -22.52 17.89 -6.07
C TRP A 275 -22.59 17.65 -4.56
N ILE A 276 -22.59 18.71 -3.74
CA ILE A 276 -22.76 18.60 -2.28
C ILE A 276 -24.15 18.05 -1.94
N SER A 277 -25.19 18.49 -2.64
CA SER A 277 -26.55 17.96 -2.48
C SER A 277 -26.58 16.46 -2.78
N TYR A 278 -25.89 16.02 -3.84
CA TYR A 278 -25.68 14.60 -4.13
C TYR A 278 -24.93 13.85 -3.02
N LEU A 279 -23.83 14.40 -2.50
CA LEU A 279 -23.05 13.73 -1.45
C LEU A 279 -23.81 13.60 -0.13
N THR A 280 -24.77 14.50 0.13
CA THR A 280 -25.48 14.59 1.41
C THR A 280 -26.88 14.02 1.37
N ASP A 281 -27.35 13.55 0.20
CA ASP A 281 -28.61 12.83 0.05
C ASP A 281 -28.46 11.36 0.53
N PRO A 282 -29.21 10.93 1.56
CA PRO A 282 -29.17 9.56 2.07
C PRO A 282 -29.43 8.48 1.01
N SER A 283 -30.25 8.76 0.00
CA SER A 283 -30.57 7.81 -1.08
C SER A 283 -29.38 7.57 -2.04
N GLU A 284 -28.35 8.42 -2.00
CA GLU A 284 -27.14 8.32 -2.80
C GLU A 284 -25.96 7.66 -2.07
N LEU A 285 -26.10 7.42 -0.76
CA LEU A 285 -25.01 6.88 0.07
C LEU A 285 -24.77 5.38 -0.16
N ASN A 286 -25.76 4.65 -0.68
CA ASN A 286 -25.57 3.25 -1.03
C ASN A 286 -24.78 3.13 -2.35
N GLY A 287 -23.64 2.43 -2.33
CA GLY A 287 -22.76 2.32 -3.50
C GLY A 287 -21.95 3.58 -3.80
N PHE A 288 -21.65 4.38 -2.77
CA PHE A 288 -20.84 5.60 -2.87
C PHE A 288 -19.51 5.36 -3.59
N ASN A 289 -19.08 6.28 -4.45
CA ASN A 289 -17.87 6.07 -5.24
C ASN A 289 -16.62 6.19 -4.36
N GLN A 290 -15.63 5.33 -4.60
CA GLN A 290 -14.36 5.33 -3.87
C GLN A 290 -13.59 6.66 -3.89
N HIS A 291 -13.86 7.56 -4.85
CA HIS A 291 -13.20 8.87 -4.95
C HIS A 291 -13.67 9.86 -3.88
N TRP A 292 -14.86 9.66 -3.33
CA TRP A 292 -15.43 10.50 -2.26
C TRP A 292 -15.88 9.70 -1.05
N MET A 293 -15.87 8.36 -1.07
CA MET A 293 -16.11 7.52 0.13
C MET A 293 -15.12 7.81 1.28
N GLU A 294 -15.53 7.59 2.51
CA GLU A 294 -14.72 7.75 3.71
C GLU A 294 -13.53 6.77 3.74
N PHE A 295 -12.37 7.24 4.18
CA PHE A 295 -11.12 6.47 4.23
C PHE A 295 -11.26 5.18 5.03
N TYR A 296 -11.97 5.24 6.16
CA TYR A 296 -12.12 4.09 7.04
C TYR A 296 -12.87 2.93 6.38
N LYS A 297 -13.76 3.22 5.41
CA LYS A 297 -14.46 2.20 4.60
C LYS A 297 -13.62 1.67 3.43
N LEU A 298 -12.61 2.43 2.99
CA LEU A 298 -11.75 2.06 1.86
C LEU A 298 -10.58 1.18 2.27
N CYS A 299 -9.98 1.48 3.42
CA CYS A 299 -8.70 0.89 3.85
C CYS A 299 -8.77 0.17 5.19
N PHE A 300 -9.93 0.15 5.85
CA PHE A 300 -10.19 -0.57 7.10
C PHE A 300 -9.09 -0.40 8.17
N PRO A 301 -8.70 0.84 8.54
CA PRO A 301 -7.57 1.10 9.43
C PRO A 301 -7.78 0.62 10.87
N CYS A 302 -9.03 0.30 11.27
CA CYS A 302 -9.32 -0.36 12.54
C CYS A 302 -9.20 -1.89 12.51
N ARG A 303 -9.13 -2.48 11.31
CA ARG A 303 -8.94 -3.92 11.07
C ARG A 303 -7.52 -4.25 10.57
N ILE A 304 -6.93 -3.37 9.76
CA ILE A 304 -5.58 -3.49 9.20
C ILE A 304 -4.65 -2.59 9.99
N TYR A 305 -3.62 -3.17 10.60
CA TYR A 305 -2.57 -2.42 11.28
C TYR A 305 -1.60 -1.84 10.25
N TYR A 306 -1.61 -0.52 10.10
CA TYR A 306 -0.69 0.20 9.23
C TYR A 306 0.56 0.61 9.99
N ASP A 307 1.72 0.18 9.49
CA ASP A 307 3.03 0.54 10.06
C ASP A 307 3.35 2.02 9.83
N PHE A 308 2.89 2.57 8.69
CA PHE A 308 3.00 3.98 8.35
C PHE A 308 1.68 4.58 7.87
N ILE A 309 1.31 5.72 8.46
CA ILE A 309 0.16 6.53 8.03
C ILE A 309 0.70 7.90 7.62
N GLY A 310 0.65 8.21 6.33
CA GLY A 310 1.10 9.50 5.80
C GLY A 310 -0.06 10.45 5.53
N ASN A 311 0.22 11.75 5.55
CA ASN A 311 -0.71 12.79 5.11
C ASN A 311 -0.20 13.39 3.80
N LEU A 312 -1.10 13.65 2.85
CA LEU A 312 -0.72 14.26 1.59
C LEU A 312 -0.15 15.67 1.80
N GLU A 313 -0.65 16.40 2.80
CA GLU A 313 -0.18 17.72 3.19
C GLU A 313 1.29 17.73 3.62
N THR A 314 1.80 16.60 4.14
CA THR A 314 3.19 16.41 4.57
C THR A 314 3.88 15.29 3.78
N ALA A 315 3.43 15.02 2.56
CA ALA A 315 3.87 13.84 1.82
C ALA A 315 5.38 13.77 1.60
N SER A 316 6.04 14.92 1.41
CA SER A 316 7.50 14.97 1.22
C SER A 316 8.24 14.42 2.44
N THR A 317 7.92 14.89 3.64
CA THR A 317 8.58 14.47 4.88
C THR A 317 8.17 13.05 5.28
N ASP A 318 6.88 12.73 5.15
CA ASP A 318 6.35 11.41 5.52
C ASP A 318 6.93 10.30 4.65
N SER A 319 7.08 10.57 3.35
CA SER A 319 7.65 9.59 2.40
C SER A 319 9.14 9.41 2.60
N ALA A 320 9.90 10.50 2.80
CA ALA A 320 11.33 10.44 3.08
C ALA A 320 11.61 9.62 4.35
N TYR A 321 10.87 9.86 5.43
CA TYR A 321 10.98 9.08 6.66
C TYR A 321 10.67 7.60 6.44
N MET A 322 9.53 7.29 5.82
CA MET A 322 9.12 5.90 5.60
C MET A 322 10.12 5.15 4.73
N LEU A 323 10.59 5.76 3.64
CA LEU A 323 11.55 5.14 2.72
C LEU A 323 12.90 4.94 3.41
N ALA A 324 13.37 5.89 4.22
CA ALA A 324 14.60 5.74 5.00
C ALA A 324 14.49 4.60 6.03
N VAL A 325 13.40 4.51 6.80
CA VAL A 325 13.19 3.41 7.77
C VAL A 325 13.15 2.04 7.10
N LEU A 326 12.66 1.96 5.87
CA LEU A 326 12.58 0.71 5.10
C LEU A 326 13.86 0.40 4.31
N GLY A 327 14.87 1.27 4.31
CA GLY A 327 16.07 1.13 3.46
C GLY A 327 15.77 1.24 1.96
N LEU A 328 14.75 2.03 1.59
CA LEU A 328 14.24 2.23 0.23
C LEU A 328 14.41 3.69 -0.25
N ASP A 329 15.30 4.44 0.38
CA ASP A 329 15.63 5.85 0.14
C ASP A 329 16.32 6.13 -1.21
N ARG A 330 16.60 5.09 -2.01
CA ARG A 330 17.06 5.22 -3.41
C ARG A 330 16.04 5.85 -4.37
N VAL A 331 14.81 6.08 -3.92
CA VAL A 331 13.74 6.74 -4.68
C VAL A 331 13.11 7.83 -3.82
N SER A 332 12.68 8.92 -4.44
CA SER A 332 11.96 10.00 -3.77
C SER A 332 10.50 10.05 -4.23
N TYR A 333 9.60 10.44 -3.34
CA TYR A 333 8.23 10.76 -3.72
C TYR A 333 8.20 12.00 -4.64
N PRO A 334 7.59 11.93 -5.84
CA PRO A 334 7.52 13.08 -6.73
C PRO A 334 6.49 14.09 -6.22
N SER A 335 6.91 14.94 -5.28
CA SER A 335 6.06 16.00 -4.74
C SER A 335 5.96 17.14 -5.76
N SER A 336 4.89 17.17 -6.56
CA SER A 336 4.40 18.43 -7.10
C SER A 336 3.50 19.04 -6.03
N VAL A 337 3.87 20.23 -5.56
CA VAL A 337 3.26 21.01 -4.46
C VAL A 337 1.82 20.54 -4.12
N ALA A 338 1.69 19.82 -3.00
CA ALA A 338 0.46 19.16 -2.54
C ALA A 338 -0.72 20.10 -2.22
N THR A 339 -0.59 21.40 -2.51
CA THR A 339 -1.52 22.46 -2.13
C THR A 339 -2.62 22.72 -3.16
N GLY A 340 -2.55 22.16 -4.37
CA GLY A 340 -3.44 22.55 -5.46
C GLY A 340 -4.94 22.62 -5.10
N SER A 341 -5.49 21.61 -4.42
CA SER A 341 -6.92 21.64 -4.01
C SER A 341 -7.18 22.45 -2.73
N LYS A 342 -6.19 22.61 -1.85
CA LYS A 342 -6.32 23.35 -0.59
C LYS A 342 -6.52 24.85 -0.83
N VAL A 343 -5.90 25.40 -1.88
CA VAL A 343 -6.04 26.81 -2.28
C VAL A 343 -7.50 27.17 -2.63
N PHE A 344 -8.32 26.19 -3.02
CA PHE A 344 -9.72 26.41 -3.35
C PHE A 344 -10.69 26.17 -2.18
N TYR A 345 -10.17 25.92 -0.97
CA TYR A 345 -11.00 25.57 0.17
C TYR A 345 -12.07 26.64 0.46
N ASP A 346 -11.63 27.87 0.66
CA ASP A 346 -12.52 28.99 0.98
C ASP A 346 -13.51 29.25 -0.16
N GLN A 347 -13.06 29.17 -1.41
CA GLN A 347 -13.94 29.33 -2.57
C GLN A 347 -15.08 28.31 -2.60
N TYR A 348 -14.78 27.02 -2.38
CA TYR A 348 -15.80 25.97 -2.45
C TYR A 348 -16.71 25.95 -1.23
N PHE A 349 -16.24 26.39 -0.07
CA PHE A 349 -17.00 26.33 1.17
C PHE A 349 -17.63 27.67 1.60
N ALA A 350 -17.42 28.76 0.86
CA ALA A 350 -17.95 30.09 1.19
C ALA A 350 -19.48 30.14 1.35
N ASN A 351 -20.23 29.50 0.44
CA ASN A 351 -21.69 29.63 0.34
C ASN A 351 -22.45 28.32 0.54
N ILE A 352 -21.83 27.32 1.19
CA ILE A 352 -22.50 26.06 1.48
C ILE A 352 -23.64 26.29 2.49
N SER A 353 -24.82 25.72 2.23
CA SER A 353 -25.92 25.82 3.19
C SER A 353 -25.56 25.12 4.52
N LYS A 354 -26.03 25.66 5.64
CA LYS A 354 -25.78 25.08 6.98
C LYS A 354 -26.25 23.63 7.07
N GLU A 355 -27.39 23.32 6.47
CA GLU A 355 -27.92 21.97 6.42
C GLU A 355 -26.98 21.01 5.69
N ASN A 356 -26.53 21.37 4.48
CA ASN A 356 -25.60 20.55 3.70
C ASN A 356 -24.26 20.40 4.41
N LEU A 357 -23.74 21.48 5.01
CA LEU A 357 -22.50 21.44 5.77
C LEU A 357 -22.58 20.52 6.99
N SER A 358 -23.69 20.57 7.73
CA SER A 358 -23.95 19.69 8.87
C SER A 358 -24.03 18.21 8.45
N LYS A 359 -24.77 17.91 7.37
CA LYS A 359 -24.85 16.55 6.79
C LYS A 359 -23.48 16.06 6.31
N LEU A 360 -22.73 16.92 5.62
CA LEU A 360 -21.40 16.61 5.11
C LEU A 360 -20.43 16.31 6.26
N TRP A 361 -20.45 17.13 7.32
CA TRP A 361 -19.69 16.87 8.54
C TRP A 361 -20.06 15.52 9.15
N LYS A 362 -21.35 15.20 9.29
CA LYS A 362 -21.80 13.92 9.85
C LYS A 362 -21.22 12.72 9.10
N ILE A 363 -21.09 12.81 7.77
CA ILE A 363 -20.49 11.76 6.92
C ILE A 363 -18.99 11.60 7.21
N TYR A 364 -18.21 12.69 7.17
CA TYR A 364 -16.73 12.61 7.22
C TYR A 364 -16.12 12.79 8.61
N LYS A 365 -16.88 13.17 9.65
CA LYS A 365 -16.39 13.44 11.02
C LYS A 365 -15.52 12.31 11.58
N LEU A 366 -15.85 11.07 11.26
CA LEU A 366 -15.08 9.91 11.73
C LEU A 366 -13.68 9.85 11.09
N ASP A 367 -13.53 10.17 9.81
CA ASP A 367 -12.21 10.26 9.16
C ASP A 367 -11.37 11.38 9.78
N PHE A 368 -11.96 12.56 10.02
CA PHE A 368 -11.25 13.65 10.72
C PHE A 368 -10.68 13.17 12.06
N LYS A 369 -11.49 12.45 12.85
CA LYS A 369 -11.08 11.90 14.14
C LYS A 369 -10.01 10.81 14.01
N LEU A 370 -10.23 9.81 13.15
CA LEU A 370 -9.33 8.66 12.99
C LEU A 370 -7.92 9.09 12.59
N PHE A 371 -7.81 10.14 11.77
CA PHE A 371 -6.52 10.59 11.22
C PHE A 371 -6.00 11.89 11.84
N GLY A 372 -6.65 12.39 12.90
CA GLY A 372 -6.18 13.53 13.67
C GLY A 372 -6.19 14.85 12.91
N PHE A 373 -7.08 15.02 11.93
CA PHE A 373 -7.30 16.31 11.28
C PHE A 373 -8.06 17.25 12.22
N SER A 374 -7.76 18.54 12.13
CA SER A 374 -8.47 19.56 12.91
C SER A 374 -9.91 19.69 12.43
N ARG A 375 -10.83 20.05 13.33
CA ARG A 375 -12.19 20.42 12.94
C ARG A 375 -12.10 21.60 11.95
N PRO A 376 -12.74 21.52 10.77
CA PRO A 376 -12.70 22.63 9.82
C PRO A 376 -13.37 23.89 10.38
N SER A 377 -12.73 25.05 10.17
CA SER A 377 -13.24 26.36 10.64
C SER A 377 -14.56 26.75 10.01
N VAL A 378 -14.86 26.28 8.79
CA VAL A 378 -16.19 26.53 8.18
C VAL A 378 -17.33 25.98 9.05
N LEU A 379 -17.08 25.00 9.92
CA LEU A 379 -18.12 24.49 10.83
C LEU A 379 -18.47 25.47 11.95
N ASP A 380 -17.65 26.49 12.20
CA ASP A 380 -17.94 27.49 13.23
C ASP A 380 -19.17 28.35 12.84
N THR A 381 -19.52 28.42 11.55
CA THR A 381 -20.76 29.06 11.09
C THR A 381 -22.03 28.29 11.50
N LEU A 382 -21.89 27.02 11.90
CA LEU A 382 -22.99 26.23 12.46
C LEU A 382 -23.25 26.62 13.92
N ASP A 383 -22.19 26.87 14.68
CA ASP A 383 -22.25 27.15 16.12
C ASP A 383 -22.83 28.55 16.41
N ILE A 384 -22.61 29.52 15.50
CA ILE A 384 -23.12 30.89 15.64
C ILE A 384 -24.66 30.96 15.58
N SER A 385 -25.33 29.99 14.92
CA SER A 385 -26.81 29.97 14.85
C SER A 385 -27.51 29.43 16.08
N ASP A 386 -26.84 28.74 17.00
CA ASP A 386 -27.49 28.22 18.21
C ASP A 386 -27.58 29.30 19.32
N HIS A 387 -27.11 30.52 19.02
CA HIS A 387 -27.06 31.67 19.94
C HIS A 387 -27.78 32.93 19.40
N MET A 388 -28.48 32.82 18.27
CA MET A 388 -29.42 33.80 17.75
C MET A 388 -30.79 33.14 17.63
#